data_AF-A0A843DUY4-F1
#
_entry.id   AF-A0A843DUY4-F1
#
_cell.length_a   1.000
_cell.length_b   1.000
_cell.length_c   1.000
_cell.angle_alpha   90.00
_cell.angle_beta   90.00
_cell.angle_gamma   90.00
#
_symmetry.space_group_name_H-M   'P 1'
#
loop_
_entity.id
_entity.type
_entity.pdbx_description
1 polymer ?
#
loop_
_entity_poly.entity_id
_entity_poly.type
_entity_poly.pdbx_seq_one_letter_code
_entity_poly.pdbx_strand_id
1 'polypeptide(L)' 'EDLAVLPLISILPDSAVILYGQPDEGVVFCEVTESLRKKAAEILSCFVRV' A
#
# COMPACT_ATOMS: atom_id res chain seq x y z
N GLU A 1 -10.46 -1.58 -1.06
CA GLU A 1 -9.40 -1.55 -0.03
C GLU A 1 -8.07 -0.94 -0.52
N ASP A 2 -7.84 -0.86 -1.84
CA ASP A 2 -6.53 -0.57 -2.45
C ASP A 2 -5.78 0.66 -1.89
N LEU A 3 -6.44 1.81 -1.75
CA LEU A 3 -5.79 3.01 -1.18
C LEU A 3 -5.51 2.93 0.33
N ALA A 4 -6.24 2.09 1.07
CA ALA A 4 -6.00 1.88 2.50
C ALA A 4 -4.73 1.05 2.77
N VAL A 5 -4.14 0.44 1.73
CA VAL A 5 -2.87 -0.27 1.80
C VAL A 5 -1.68 0.69 1.85
N LEU A 6 -1.81 1.91 1.32
CA LEU A 6 -0.70 2.87 1.25
C LEU A 6 -0.13 3.24 2.63
N PRO A 7 -0.95 3.55 3.66
CA PRO A 7 -0.43 3.76 5.02
C PRO A 7 0.18 2.49 5.62
N LEU A 8 -0.35 1.30 5.31
CA LEU A 8 0.16 0.02 5.80
C LEU A 8 1.58 -0.25 5.28
N ILE A 9 1.83 0.01 3.99
CA ILE A 9 3.18 -0.09 3.39
C ILE A 9 4.18 0.82 4.13
N SER A 10 3.73 1.97 4.63
CA SER A 10 4.60 2.92 5.32
C SER A 10 5.04 2.46 6.72
N ILE A 11 4.18 1.72 7.44
CA ILE A 11 4.42 1.34 8.85
C ILE A 11 4.94 -0.09 9.03
N LEU A 12 4.72 -0.98 8.06
CA LEU A 12 5.13 -2.38 8.16
C LEU A 12 6.62 -2.55 7.83
N PRO A 13 7.29 -3.58 8.39
CA PRO A 13 8.68 -3.89 8.05
C PRO A 13 8.79 -4.41 6.62
N ASP A 14 10.00 -4.34 6.05
CA ASP A 14 10.29 -4.96 4.76
C ASP A 14 10.04 -6.48 4.82
N SER A 15 9.69 -7.08 3.68
CA SER A 15 9.24 -8.48 3.55
C SER A 15 7.89 -8.80 4.23
N ALA A 16 7.22 -7.82 4.84
CA ALA A 16 5.84 -8.01 5.29
C ALA A 16 4.91 -8.23 4.09
N VAL A 17 3.90 -9.07 4.26
CA VAL A 17 2.89 -9.33 3.22
C VAL A 17 1.55 -8.76 3.65
N ILE A 18 0.93 -7.99 2.76
CA ILE A 18 -0.41 -7.46 2.88
C ILE A 18 -1.30 -8.23 1.90
N LEU A 19 -2.39 -8.80 2.40
CA LEU A 19 -3.43 -9.44 1.61
C LEU A 19 -4.71 -8.64 1.72
N TYR A 20 -5.32 -8.28 0.59
CA TYR A 20 -6.62 -7.58 0.57
C TYR A 20 -7.47 -8.02 -0.60
N GLY A 21 -8.79 -7.84 -0.48
CA GLY A 21 -9.73 -8.10 -1.55
C GLY A 21 -9.81 -6.92 -2.52
N GLN A 22 -9.94 -7.22 -3.80
CA GLN A 22 -10.27 -6.24 -4.84
C GLN A 22 -11.35 -6.81 -5.76
N PRO A 23 -12.42 -6.06 -6.03
CA PRO A 23 -13.43 -6.47 -7.00
C PRO A 23 -12.79 -6.87 -8.33
N ASP A 24 -13.26 -7.97 -8.91
CA ASP A 24 -12.81 -8.56 -10.18
C ASP A 24 -11.36 -9.08 -10.23
N GLU A 25 -10.55 -8.82 -9.20
CA GLU A 25 -9.15 -9.28 -9.07
C GLU A 25 -8.99 -10.36 -7.98
N GLY A 26 -9.94 -10.48 -7.06
CA GLY A 26 -9.88 -11.45 -5.97
C GLY A 26 -8.95 -11.02 -4.83
N VAL A 27 -8.11 -11.92 -4.33
CA VAL A 27 -7.14 -11.62 -3.27
C VAL A 27 -5.86 -11.09 -3.90
N VAL A 28 -5.50 -9.86 -3.56
CA VAL A 28 -4.26 -9.22 -3.99
C VAL A 28 -3.16 -9.49 -2.96
N PHE A 29 -2.00 -9.91 -3.46
CA PHE A 29 -0.78 -10.10 -2.69
C PHE A 29 0.14 -8.88 -2.89
N CYS A 30 0.57 -8.28 -1.79
CA CYS A 30 1.45 -7.12 -1.80
C CYS A 30 2.59 -7.29 -0.79
N GLU A 31 3.82 -7.38 -1.28
CA GLU A 31 5.03 -7.46 -0.43
C GLU A 31 5.62 -6.07 -0.19
N VAL A 32 5.90 -5.76 1.08
CA VAL A 32 6.49 -4.49 1.50
C VAL A 32 7.97 -4.49 1.16
N THR A 33 8.36 -3.54 0.33
CA THR A 33 9.75 -3.29 -0.07
C THR A 33 10.07 -1.80 0.04
N GLU A 34 11.36 -1.46 0.12
CA GLU A 34 11.80 -0.06 0.17
C GLU A 34 11.32 0.75 -1.05
N SER A 35 11.35 0.15 -2.25
CA SER A 35 10.88 0.79 -3.49
C SER A 35 9.37 1.04 -3.47
N LEU A 36 8.59 0.07 -2.99
CA LEU A 36 7.15 0.23 -2.83
C LEU A 36 6.82 1.29 -1.79
N ARG A 37 7.60 1.39 -0.70
CA ARG A 37 7.43 2.42 0.33
C ARG A 37 7.64 3.83 -0.23
N LYS A 38 8.65 4.03 -1.08
CA LYS A 38 8.87 5.31 -1.77
C LYS A 38 7.67 5.68 -2.65
N LYS A 39 7.17 4.73 -3.43
CA LYS A 39 6.00 4.94 -4.29
C LYS A 39 4.73 5.23 -3.49
N ALA A 40 4.52 4.53 -2.37
CA ALA A 40 3.39 4.80 -1.48
C ALA A 40 3.47 6.21 -0.87
N ALA A 41 4.67 6.66 -0.48
CA ALA A 41 4.89 8.02 0.02
C ALA A 41 4.63 9.09 -1.05
N GLU A 42 5.06 8.87 -2.30
CA GLU A 42 4.75 9.75 -3.43
C GLU A 42 3.24 9.88 -3.63
N ILE A 43 2.50 8.77 -3.65
CA ILE A 43 1.04 8.79 -3.81
C ILE A 43 0.36 9.50 -2.64
N LEU A 44 0.76 9.21 -1.40
CA LEU A 44 0.22 9.86 -0.20
C LEU A 44 0.44 11.38 -0.19
N SER A 45 1.53 11.86 -0.80
CA SER A 45 1.81 13.30 -0.92
C SER A 45 0.78 14.06 -1.77
N CYS A 46 0.03 13.36 -2.62
CA CYS A 46 -1.04 13.96 -3.44
C CYS A 46 -2.34 14.21 -2.66
N PHE A 47 -2.50 13.64 -1.46
CA PHE A 47 -3.70 13.80 -0.65
C PHE A 47 -3.60 15.07 0.19
N VAL A 48 -4.49 16.02 -0.07
CA VAL A 48 -4.57 17.29 0.67
C VAL A 48 -5.78 17.28 1.61
N ARG A 49 -5.62 17.93 2.77
CA ARG A 49 -6.74 18.17 3.69
C ARG A 49 -7.48 19.42 3.21
N VAL A 50 -8.72 19.24 2.80
CA VAL A 50 -9.68 20.30 2.45
C VAL A 50 -10.67 20.53 3.57
#